data_AF-A0A533UDX2-F1
#
_entry.id   AF-A0A533UDX2-F1
#
_cell.length_a   1.000
_cell.length_b   1.000
_cell.length_c   1.000
_cell.angle_alpha   90.00
_cell.angle_beta   90.00
_cell.angle_gamma   90.00
#
_symmetry.space_group_name_H-M   'P 1'
#
loop_
_entity.id
_entity.type
_entity.pdbx_description
1 polymer ?
#
loop_
_entity_poly.entity_id
_entity_poly.type
_entity_poly.pdbx_seq_one_letter_code
_entity_poly.pdbx_strand_id
1 'polypeptide(L)'
;MSSFKVSNDEDNKKCDATWDRMRGQRAIGVVYHPEYEAYRNYVPSNFAERYDAFLHIDKTQAIYPLRMQELREDPDLPETFPSGL
;
A
#
# COMPACT_ATOMS: atom_id res chain seq x y z
N MET A 1 -2.16 -5.75 22.58
CA MET A 1 -2.55 -4.34 22.37
C MET A 1 -1.49 -3.71 21.50
N SER A 2 -1.78 -3.40 20.24
CA SER A 2 -0.84 -2.69 19.36
C SER A 2 -0.76 -1.23 19.84
N SER A 3 0.42 -0.79 20.24
CA SER A 3 0.65 0.60 20.65
C SER A 3 0.69 1.47 19.40
N PHE A 4 -0.31 2.33 19.24
CA PHE A 4 -0.32 3.37 18.21
C PHE A 4 0.62 4.49 18.66
N LYS A 5 1.76 4.65 17.98
CA LYS A 5 2.67 5.76 18.24
C LYS A 5 2.41 6.86 17.22
N VAL A 6 1.93 8.01 17.70
CA VAL A 6 1.99 9.26 16.97
C VAL A 6 3.36 9.86 17.27
N SER A 7 4.20 10.05 16.26
CA SER A 7 5.47 10.75 16.41
C SER A 7 5.21 12.24 16.61
N ASN A 8 5.85 12.86 17.59
CA ASN A 8 5.79 14.31 17.82
C ASN A 8 6.85 15.05 16.99
N ASP A 9 6.78 16.38 16.89
CA ASP A 9 7.68 17.23 16.10
C ASP A 9 9.18 17.06 16.42
N GLU A 10 9.55 16.70 17.66
CA GLU A 10 10.95 16.41 18.02
C GLU A 10 11.44 15.05 17.53
N ASP A 11 10.56 14.04 17.48
CA ASP A 11 10.85 12.78 16.79
C ASP A 11 10.97 13.02 15.27
N ASN A 12 10.16 13.95 14.75
CA ASN A 12 10.09 14.31 13.34
C ASN A 12 11.42 14.90 12.84
N LYS A 13 12.07 15.80 13.61
CA LYS A 13 13.38 16.37 13.24
C LYS A 13 14.50 15.33 13.09
N LYS A 14 14.44 14.21 13.83
CA LYS A 14 15.41 13.11 13.70
C LYS A 14 15.04 12.17 12.54
N CYS A 15 13.74 12.04 12.30
CA CYS A 15 13.11 11.32 11.21
C CYS A 15 13.38 11.97 9.83
N ASP A 16 13.43 13.30 9.73
CA ASP A 16 13.61 14.05 8.48
C ASP A 16 14.84 13.60 7.68
N ALA A 17 15.98 13.43 8.34
CA ALA A 17 17.21 12.96 7.68
C ALA A 17 17.12 11.50 7.18
N THR A 18 16.21 10.70 7.74
CA THR A 18 16.00 9.30 7.33
C THR A 18 14.95 9.12 6.25
N TRP A 19 13.97 10.04 6.17
CA TRP A 19 12.86 9.99 5.21
C TRP A 19 13.18 10.65 3.87
N ASP A 20 14.06 11.66 3.86
CA ASP A 20 14.50 12.37 2.66
C ASP A 20 15.50 11.58 1.78
N ARG A 21 15.82 10.34 2.20
CA ARG A 21 16.69 9.44 1.43
C ARG A 21 15.84 8.45 0.63
N MET A 22 16.25 8.21 -0.62
CA MET A 22 15.71 7.13 -1.44
C MET A 22 15.83 5.77 -0.74
N ARG A 23 14.70 5.09 -0.58
CA ARG A 23 14.60 3.73 -0.05
C ARG A 23 13.63 2.90 -0.88
N GLY A 24 13.79 1.58 -0.84
CA GLY A 24 12.84 0.68 -1.49
C GLY A 24 11.51 0.68 -0.74
N GLN A 25 10.45 1.13 -1.40
CA GLN A 25 9.06 0.98 -0.95
C GLN A 25 8.46 -0.28 -1.56
N ARG A 26 7.90 -1.17 -0.72
CA ARG A 26 7.22 -2.37 -1.20
C ARG A 26 5.93 -1.99 -1.93
N ALA A 27 5.86 -2.24 -3.24
CA ALA A 27 4.68 -2.11 -4.07
C ALA A 27 3.91 -3.43 -4.10
N ILE A 28 2.62 -3.38 -3.74
CA ILE A 28 1.73 -4.54 -3.78
C ILE A 28 0.91 -4.47 -5.06
N GLY A 29 1.10 -5.45 -5.95
CA GLY A 29 0.36 -5.58 -7.20
C GLY A 29 -0.70 -6.69 -7.14
N VAL A 30 -1.39 -6.89 -8.26
CA VAL A 30 -2.40 -7.96 -8.43
C VAL A 30 -1.75 -9.34 -8.47
N VAL A 31 -0.58 -9.42 -9.11
CA VAL A 31 0.19 -10.67 -9.28
C VAL A 31 1.41 -10.60 -8.38
N TYR A 32 1.63 -11.67 -7.60
CA TYR A 32 2.78 -11.80 -6.70
C TYR A 32 3.60 -13.04 -7.05
N HIS A 33 4.85 -12.79 -7.45
CA HIS A 33 5.87 -13.83 -7.64
C HIS A 33 6.97 -13.65 -6.58
N PRO A 34 6.99 -14.47 -5.52
CA PRO A 34 7.91 -14.30 -4.40
C PRO A 34 9.38 -14.40 -4.82
N GLU A 35 9.69 -15.17 -5.87
CA GLU A 35 11.06 -15.38 -6.37
C GLU A 35 11.70 -14.07 -6.87
N TYR A 36 10.88 -13.08 -7.25
CA TYR A 36 11.32 -11.79 -7.79
C TYR A 36 11.06 -10.60 -6.86
N GLU A 37 10.67 -10.85 -5.60
CA GLU A 37 10.23 -9.80 -4.68
C GLU A 37 11.30 -8.71 -4.49
N ALA A 38 12.55 -9.09 -4.23
CA ALA A 38 13.65 -8.15 -4.02
C ALA A 38 14.00 -7.32 -5.28
N TYR A 39 13.68 -7.81 -6.48
CA TYR A 39 14.09 -7.19 -7.74
C TYR A 39 13.02 -6.30 -8.38
N ARG A 40 11.73 -6.58 -8.16
CA ARG A 40 10.63 -5.88 -8.83
C ARG A 40 9.68 -5.18 -7.89
N ASN A 41 9.48 -5.71 -6.68
CA ASN A 41 8.42 -5.23 -5.80
C ASN A 41 8.89 -4.13 -4.84
N TYR A 42 10.16 -3.73 -4.90
CA TYR A 42 10.68 -2.59 -4.13
C TYR A 42 11.01 -1.43 -5.06
N VAL A 43 10.16 -0.41 -5.06
CA VAL A 43 10.32 0.79 -5.88
C VAL A 43 11.16 1.81 -5.11
N PRO A 44 12.25 2.33 -5.67
CA PRO A 44 12.98 3.44 -5.04
C PRO A 44 12.06 4.64 -4.86
N SER A 45 11.93 5.13 -3.62
CA SER A 45 11.04 6.25 -3.29
C SER A 45 11.65 7.11 -2.18
N ASN A 46 11.53 8.43 -2.32
CA ASN A 46 11.71 9.38 -1.23
C ASN A 46 10.37 9.49 -0.50
N PHE A 47 10.34 9.14 0.78
CA PHE A 47 9.10 9.11 1.55
C PHE A 47 8.60 10.50 1.90
N ALA A 48 9.52 11.45 2.17
CA ALA A 48 9.18 12.83 2.52
C ALA A 48 8.57 13.58 1.32
N GLU A 49 9.00 13.27 0.09
CA GLU A 49 8.42 13.87 -1.12
C GLU A 49 7.11 13.21 -1.55
N ARG A 50 6.90 11.94 -1.19
CA ARG A 50 5.76 11.14 -1.70
C ARG A 50 4.52 11.20 -0.83
N TYR A 51 4.66 11.48 0.47
CA TYR A 51 3.57 11.39 1.45
C TYR A 51 3.62 12.54 2.46
N ASP A 52 2.47 13.14 2.74
CA ASP A 52 2.34 14.17 3.79
C ASP A 52 2.37 13.59 5.22
N ALA A 53 2.02 12.31 5.36
CA ALA A 53 2.00 11.60 6.64
C ALA A 53 2.24 10.09 6.45
N PHE A 54 2.86 9.45 7.44
CA PHE A 54 3.13 8.02 7.43
C PHE A 54 2.56 7.35 8.69
N LEU A 55 1.84 6.24 8.51
CA LEU A 55 1.35 5.43 9.62
C LEU A 55 2.00 4.05 9.60
N HIS A 56 2.66 3.70 10.70
CA HIS A 56 3.28 2.39 10.86
C HIS A 56 2.32 1.42 11.59
N ILE A 57 2.06 0.28 10.94
CA ILE A 57 1.30 -0.83 11.51
C ILE A 57 2.21 -2.06 11.49
N ASP A 58 2.60 -2.56 12.67
CA ASP A 58 3.53 -3.68 12.82
C ASP A 58 2.99 -4.99 12.19
N LYS A 59 1.68 -5.24 12.34
CA LYS A 59 1.02 -6.44 11.83
C LYS A 59 -0.30 -6.09 11.18
N THR A 60 -0.50 -6.58 9.97
CA THR A 60 -1.77 -6.50 9.24
C THR A 60 -2.36 -7.89 9.11
N GLN A 61 -3.64 -7.95 8.77
CA GLN A 61 -4.34 -9.20 8.42
C GLN A 61 -4.88 -9.09 7.00
N ALA A 62 -5.16 -10.23 6.38
CA ALA A 62 -5.80 -10.26 5.06
C ALA A 62 -7.15 -9.51 5.11
N ILE A 63 -7.46 -8.79 4.03
CA ILE A 63 -8.78 -8.18 3.87
C ILE A 63 -9.84 -9.27 3.67
N TYR A 64 -11.04 -9.03 4.19
CA TYR A 64 -12.19 -9.86 3.88
C TYR A 64 -12.81 -9.36 2.56
N PRO A 65 -13.08 -10.26 1.60
CA PRO A 65 -13.80 -9.87 0.40
C PRO A 65 -15.12 -9.23 0.79
N LEU A 66 -15.43 -8.09 0.18
CA LEU A 66 -16.77 -7.52 0.30
C LEU A 66 -17.74 -8.52 -0.32
N ARG A 67 -18.88 -8.75 0.34
CA ARG A 67 -19.97 -9.51 -0.28
C ARG A 67 -20.44 -8.71 -1.48
N MET A 68 -20.14 -9.19 -2.69
CA MET A 68 -20.80 -8.68 -3.87
C MET A 68 -22.28 -8.99 -3.71
N GLN A 69 -23.09 -7.94 -3.73
CA GLN A 69 -24.52 -8.12 -3.97
C GLN A 69 -24.62 -8.75 -5.36
N GLU A 70 -25.41 -9.82 -5.51
CA GLU A 70 -25.65 -10.42 -6.82
C GLU A 70 -26.09 -9.28 -7.74
N LEU A 71 -25.24 -8.94 -8.71
CA LEU A 71 -25.63 -8.04 -9.77
C LEU A 71 -26.81 -8.73 -10.42
N ARG A 72 -27.99 -8.10 -10.31
CA ARG A 72 -29.11 -8.47 -11.16
C ARG A 72 -28.55 -8.40 -12.57
N GLU A 73 -28.67 -9.49 -13.35
CA GLU A 73 -28.29 -9.47 -14.76
C GLU A 73 -29.14 -8.39 -15.42
N ASP A 74 -28.55 -7.20 -15.55
CA ASP A 74 -29.12 -6.05 -16.22
C ASP A 74 -28.47 -6.02 -17.60
N PRO A 75 -29.23 -6.33 -18.67
CA PRO A 75 -28.71 -6.37 -20.04
C PRO A 75 -28.08 -5.05 -20.49
N ASP A 76 -28.44 -3.94 -19.84
CA ASP A 76 -27.94 -2.60 -20.17
C ASP A 76 -26.67 -2.21 -19.38
N LEU A 77 -26.23 -3.05 -18.42
CA LEU A 77 -25.03 -2.78 -17.64
C LEU A 77 -23.77 -3.16 -18.45
N PRO A 78 -22.82 -2.23 -18.68
CA PRO A 78 -21.57 -2.57 -19.35
C PRO A 78 -20.79 -3.62 -18.55
N GLU A 79 -20.00 -4.45 -19.23
CA GLU A 79 -19.14 -5.43 -18.56
C GLU A 79 -18.23 -4.73 -17.54
N THR A 80 -18.41 -5.09 -16.26
CA THR A 80 -17.69 -4.46 -15.13
C THR A 80 -16.34 -5.10 -14.85
N PHE A 81 -16.01 -6.20 -15.54
CA PHE A 81 -14.72 -6.85 -15.44
C PHE A 81 -13.76 -6.30 -16.50
N PRO A 82 -12.58 -5.80 -16.11
CA PRO A 82 -11.57 -5.47 -17.09
C PRO A 82 -11.09 -6.76 -17.77
N SER A 83 -11.34 -6.88 -19.08
CA SER A 83 -10.66 -7.85 -19.94
C SER A 83 -9.23 -7.35 -20.13
N GLY A 84 -8.35 -7.72 -19.21
CA GLY A 84 -6.94 -7.29 -19.22
C GLY A 84 -6.19 -7.80 -20.44
N LEU A 85 -6.28 -7.07 -21.55
CA LEU A 85 -5.37 -7.07 -22.70
C LEU A 85 -4.47 -5.84 -22.63
#